data_AF-A0A0Q7TM82-F1
#
_entry.id   AF-A0A0Q7TM82-F1
#
_cell.length_a   1.000
_cell.length_b   1.000
_cell.length_c   1.000
_cell.angle_alpha   90.00
_cell.angle_beta   90.00
_cell.angle_gamma   90.00
#
_symmetry.space_group_name_H-M   'P 1'
#
loop_
_entity.id
_entity.type
_entity.pdbx_description
1 polymer ?
#
loop_
_entity_poly.entity_id
_entity_poly.type
_entity_poly.pdbx_seq_one_letter_code
_entity_poly.pdbx_strand_id
1 'polypeptide(L)'
;MLRIEPAEGLRQAARDDWRTLGAITAEAFAEDPVATWTFDGKPCLRPVFQRLARDVYLPRGVCHLADGADGSEVGATMWLPPGLSKELPPLSLLGAAARLLVDGGPRAMGRALAVDAEMTRRKPKAPHVYLFSIGVMAAARGKGLGRRLLAPVLAACDAAGLPAYLENSNPLNTPLYQGAGFRTLEVFAPAPGAPPLAAMWREPRG
;
A
#
# COMPACT_ATOMS: atom_id res chain seq x y z
N MET A 1 5.59 -5.06 -19.33
CA MET A 1 4.76 -4.35 -18.35
C MET A 1 3.42 -5.09 -18.27
N LEU A 2 2.90 -5.39 -17.08
CA LEU A 2 1.59 -6.03 -16.95
C LEU A 2 0.53 -5.13 -17.59
N ARG A 3 -0.24 -5.65 -18.55
CA ARG A 3 -1.41 -4.94 -19.07
C ARG A 3 -2.54 -5.15 -18.07
N ILE A 4 -3.06 -4.06 -17.53
CA ILE A 4 -4.10 -4.07 -16.52
C ILE A 4 -5.22 -3.19 -17.05
N GLU A 5 -6.33 -3.81 -17.40
CA GLU A 5 -7.54 -3.09 -17.79
C GLU A 5 -8.33 -2.77 -16.52
N PRO A 6 -8.58 -1.48 -16.21
CA PRO A 6 -9.38 -1.11 -15.05
C PRO A 6 -10.80 -1.68 -15.15
N ALA A 7 -11.35 -2.15 -14.03
CA ALA A 7 -12.77 -2.49 -13.97
C ALA A 7 -13.63 -1.22 -13.97
N GLU A 8 -14.94 -1.36 -14.23
CA GLU A 8 -15.89 -0.24 -14.20
C GLU A 8 -15.81 0.54 -12.86
N GLY A 9 -15.79 1.88 -12.96
CA GLY A 9 -15.64 2.79 -11.83
C GLY A 9 -14.26 2.73 -11.15
N LEU A 10 -13.26 2.17 -11.82
CA LEU A 10 -11.85 2.31 -11.51
C LEU A 10 -11.15 2.99 -12.67
N ARG A 11 -10.17 3.84 -12.36
CA ARG A 11 -9.23 4.37 -13.35
C ARG A 11 -7.80 4.16 -12.90
N GLN A 12 -6.91 3.99 -13.86
CA GLN A 12 -5.48 4.07 -13.58
C GLN A 12 -5.12 5.52 -13.21
N ALA A 13 -4.35 5.68 -12.14
CA ALA A 13 -3.90 6.99 -11.68
C ALA A 13 -2.73 7.50 -12.56
N ALA A 14 -2.79 8.79 -12.90
CA ALA A 14 -1.75 9.54 -13.60
C ALA A 14 -0.74 10.14 -12.61
N ARG A 15 0.40 10.63 -13.13
CA ARG A 15 1.47 11.20 -12.29
C ARG A 15 1.01 12.37 -11.41
N ASP A 16 0.01 13.14 -11.84
CA ASP A 16 -0.49 14.30 -11.11
C ASP A 16 -1.47 13.92 -9.98
N ASP A 17 -1.95 12.68 -9.93
CA ASP A 17 -2.90 12.17 -8.91
C ASP A 17 -2.25 11.90 -7.55
N TRP A 18 -0.95 12.17 -7.39
CA TRP A 18 -0.20 11.83 -6.18
C TRP A 18 -0.79 12.45 -4.90
N ARG A 19 -1.43 13.62 -5.02
CA ARG A 19 -2.12 14.26 -3.90
C ARG A 19 -3.37 13.48 -3.48
N THR A 20 -4.19 13.11 -4.44
CA THR A 20 -5.42 12.33 -4.23
C THR A 20 -5.09 10.96 -3.67
N LEU A 21 -4.19 10.21 -4.33
CA LEU A 21 -3.73 8.89 -3.86
C LEU A 21 -3.23 8.96 -2.42
N GLY A 22 -2.30 9.87 -2.13
CA GLY A 22 -1.76 10.01 -0.79
C GLY A 22 -2.80 10.46 0.25
N ALA A 23 -3.78 11.27 -0.14
CA ALA A 23 -4.84 11.72 0.76
C ALA A 23 -5.81 10.59 1.12
N ILE A 24 -6.28 9.81 0.14
CA ILE A 24 -7.15 8.65 0.36
C ILE A 24 -6.42 7.60 1.19
N THR A 25 -5.17 7.26 0.84
CA THR A 25 -4.39 6.28 1.59
C THR A 25 -4.17 6.74 3.03
N ALA A 26 -3.81 8.00 3.26
CA ALA A 26 -3.61 8.50 4.62
C ALA A 26 -4.89 8.50 5.46
N GLU A 27 -6.05 8.81 4.89
CA GLU A 27 -7.32 8.70 5.60
C GLU A 27 -7.64 7.23 5.92
N ALA A 28 -7.47 6.33 4.96
CA ALA A 28 -7.74 4.91 5.15
C ALA A 28 -6.83 4.27 6.22
N PHE A 29 -5.59 4.75 6.34
CA PHE A 29 -4.59 4.29 7.31
C PHE A 29 -4.58 5.10 8.62
N ALA A 30 -5.47 6.09 8.80
CA ALA A 30 -5.48 6.92 10.00
C ALA A 30 -5.69 6.11 11.29
N GLU A 31 -6.41 4.99 11.19
CA GLU A 31 -6.70 4.05 12.28
C GLU A 31 -5.95 2.71 12.13
N ASP A 32 -5.02 2.62 11.17
CA ASP A 32 -4.24 1.40 10.97
C ASP A 32 -3.28 1.16 12.15
N PRO A 33 -3.29 -0.01 12.83
CA PRO A 33 -2.49 -0.23 14.03
C PRO A 33 -0.99 0.04 13.86
N VAL A 34 -0.39 -0.39 12.74
CA VAL A 34 1.04 -0.20 12.50
C VAL A 34 1.32 1.27 12.17
N ALA A 35 0.47 1.93 11.38
CA ALA A 35 0.61 3.35 11.09
C ALA A 35 0.46 4.21 12.36
N THR A 36 -0.56 3.95 13.19
CA THR A 36 -0.81 4.73 14.41
C THR A 36 0.36 4.58 15.39
N TRP A 37 0.90 3.36 15.55
CA TRP A 37 2.08 3.12 16.37
C TRP A 37 3.33 3.79 15.80
N THR A 38 3.51 3.73 14.47
CA THR A 38 4.69 4.30 13.80
C THR A 38 4.75 5.80 13.99
N PHE A 39 3.65 6.49 13.70
CA PHE A 39 3.60 7.95 13.65
C PHE A 39 3.07 8.58 14.94
N ASP A 40 2.60 7.80 15.91
CA ASP A 40 2.18 8.25 17.24
C ASP A 40 1.12 9.36 17.15
N GLY A 41 0.16 9.22 16.22
CA GLY A 41 -0.90 10.19 15.96
C GLY A 41 -0.45 11.49 15.27
N LYS A 42 0.81 11.62 14.88
CA LYS A 42 1.34 12.85 14.27
C LYS A 42 0.77 13.08 12.86
N PRO A 43 0.54 14.36 12.46
CA PRO A 43 -0.08 14.71 11.18
C PRO A 43 0.85 14.56 9.96
N CYS A 44 1.75 13.58 9.98
CA CYS A 44 2.73 13.34 8.92
C CYS A 44 2.31 12.25 7.92
N LEU A 45 1.26 11.47 8.22
CA LEU A 45 0.83 10.34 7.41
C LEU A 45 0.46 10.74 5.97
N ARG A 46 -0.30 11.83 5.81
CA ARG A 46 -0.67 12.37 4.49
C ARG A 46 0.54 12.84 3.68
N PRO A 47 1.42 13.72 4.20
CA PRO A 47 2.67 14.07 3.50
C PRO A 47 3.53 12.84 3.12
N VAL A 48 3.63 11.84 4.00
CA VAL A 48 4.38 10.61 3.74
C VAL A 48 3.81 9.83 2.56
N PHE A 49 2.51 9.52 2.56
CA PHE A 49 1.90 8.76 1.46
C PHE A 49 1.86 9.55 0.16
N GLN A 50 1.66 10.87 0.21
CA GLN A 50 1.73 11.73 -0.97
C GLN A 50 3.11 11.69 -1.63
N ARG A 51 4.18 11.69 -0.83
CA ARG A 51 5.54 11.57 -1.34
C ARG A 51 5.81 10.18 -1.91
N LEU A 52 5.38 9.11 -1.23
CA LEU A 52 5.51 7.75 -1.74
C LEU A 52 4.78 7.58 -3.07
N ALA A 53 3.55 8.10 -3.18
CA ALA A 53 2.81 8.11 -4.44
C ALA A 53 3.58 8.83 -5.55
N ARG A 54 4.05 10.06 -5.28
CA ARG A 54 4.76 10.91 -6.26
C ARG A 54 6.09 10.32 -6.72
N ASP A 55 6.92 9.89 -5.78
CA ASP A 55 8.34 9.63 -6.03
C ASP A 55 8.64 8.14 -6.26
N VAL A 56 7.74 7.22 -5.83
CA VAL A 56 7.93 5.77 -5.93
C VAL A 56 6.88 5.12 -6.83
N TYR A 57 5.60 5.19 -6.44
CA TYR A 57 4.57 4.30 -6.99
C TYR A 57 3.98 4.79 -8.31
N LEU A 58 3.75 6.09 -8.51
CA LEU A 58 3.28 6.60 -9.82
C LEU A 58 4.35 6.54 -10.93
N PRO A 59 5.66 6.76 -10.65
CA PRO A 59 6.67 6.67 -11.71
C PRO A 59 6.98 5.24 -12.19
N ARG A 60 6.74 4.22 -11.35
CA ARG A 60 7.24 2.84 -11.56
C ARG A 60 6.17 1.76 -11.44
N GLY A 61 5.14 2.03 -10.64
CA GLY A 61 4.15 1.06 -10.23
C GLY A 61 2.86 1.14 -11.03
N VAL A 62 1.85 0.48 -10.48
CA VAL A 62 0.47 0.54 -10.98
C VAL A 62 -0.38 1.07 -9.85
N CYS A 63 -1.06 2.18 -10.07
CA CYS A 63 -1.92 2.81 -9.09
C CYS A 63 -3.32 2.96 -9.66
N HIS A 64 -4.33 2.73 -8.85
CA HIS A 64 -5.73 2.92 -9.24
C HIS A 64 -6.44 3.83 -8.27
N LEU A 65 -7.39 4.58 -8.80
CA LEU A 65 -8.39 5.32 -8.05
C LEU A 65 -9.77 4.69 -8.30
N ALA A 66 -10.61 4.69 -7.27
CA ALA A 66 -11.97 4.17 -7.34
C ALA A 66 -12.99 5.27 -7.06
N ASP A 67 -14.01 5.32 -7.91
CA ASP A 67 -15.10 6.29 -7.78
C ASP A 67 -16.14 5.82 -6.75
N GLY A 68 -16.64 6.78 -5.99
CA GLY A 68 -17.78 6.67 -5.12
C GLY A 68 -19.09 6.80 -5.88
N ALA A 69 -20.21 6.64 -5.18
CA ALA A 69 -21.54 6.73 -5.78
C ALA A 69 -21.87 8.13 -6.34
N ASP A 70 -21.20 9.17 -5.82
CA ASP A 70 -21.32 10.56 -6.24
C ASP A 70 -20.25 10.98 -7.26
N GLY A 71 -19.44 10.03 -7.75
CA GLY A 71 -18.34 10.30 -8.68
C GLY A 71 -17.08 10.86 -8.00
N SER A 72 -17.04 10.97 -6.66
CA SER A 72 -15.83 11.37 -5.94
C SER A 72 -14.81 10.22 -5.85
N GLU A 73 -13.52 10.53 -5.80
CA GLU A 73 -12.47 9.51 -5.66
C GLU A 73 -12.32 9.10 -4.20
N VAL A 74 -12.75 7.87 -3.87
CA VAL A 74 -12.88 7.39 -2.48
C VAL A 74 -12.04 6.17 -2.17
N GLY A 75 -11.38 5.59 -3.17
CA GLY A 75 -10.52 4.42 -3.01
C GLY A 75 -9.22 4.54 -3.79
N ALA A 76 -8.14 3.95 -3.27
CA ALA A 76 -6.81 4.03 -3.84
C ALA A 76 -6.04 2.71 -3.67
N THR A 77 -5.23 2.35 -4.67
CA THR A 77 -4.20 1.32 -4.52
C THR A 77 -2.85 1.76 -5.08
N MET A 78 -1.77 1.24 -4.50
CA MET A 78 -0.40 1.41 -4.97
C MET A 78 0.29 0.05 -5.03
N TRP A 79 0.72 -0.33 -6.23
CA TRP A 79 1.36 -1.62 -6.51
C TRP A 79 2.74 -1.44 -7.15
N LEU A 80 3.63 -2.41 -6.96
CA LEU A 80 4.89 -2.52 -7.69
C LEU A 80 4.98 -3.88 -8.42
N PRO A 81 5.25 -3.89 -9.74
CA PRO A 81 5.61 -5.10 -10.47
C PRO A 81 6.88 -5.81 -9.92
N PRO A 82 7.10 -7.09 -10.28
CA PRO A 82 8.29 -7.82 -9.86
C PRO A 82 9.59 -7.12 -10.29
N GLY A 83 10.61 -7.20 -9.44
CA GLY A 83 11.93 -6.64 -9.71
C GLY A 83 12.02 -5.11 -9.55
N LEU A 84 10.92 -4.41 -9.25
CA LEU A 84 10.95 -2.99 -8.93
C LEU A 84 11.11 -2.77 -7.42
N SER A 85 11.97 -1.82 -7.07
CA SER A 85 12.23 -1.41 -5.69
C SER A 85 11.42 -0.17 -5.31
N LYS A 86 11.14 -0.06 -4.00
CA LYS A 86 10.61 1.16 -3.37
C LYS A 86 11.69 2.22 -3.12
N GLU A 87 12.93 1.96 -3.53
CA GLU A 87 14.05 2.87 -3.36
C GLU A 87 13.81 4.22 -4.03
N LEU A 88 13.97 5.26 -3.20
CA LEU A 88 13.97 6.64 -3.64
C LEU A 88 15.36 7.02 -4.17
N PRO A 89 15.44 7.90 -5.18
CA PRO A 89 16.69 8.58 -5.49
C PRO A 89 17.25 9.27 -4.22
N PRO A 90 18.59 9.34 -4.03
CA PRO A 90 19.19 9.86 -2.79
C PRO A 90 18.67 11.24 -2.35
N LEU A 91 18.45 12.16 -3.29
CA LEU A 91 17.91 13.49 -2.99
C LEU A 91 16.46 13.44 -2.48
N SER A 92 15.63 12.59 -3.09
CA SER A 92 14.25 12.35 -2.64
C SER A 92 14.22 11.66 -1.27
N LEU A 93 15.13 10.72 -1.03
CA LEU A 93 15.27 10.04 0.26
C LEU A 93 15.66 11.02 1.37
N LEU A 94 16.63 11.90 1.13
CA LEU A 94 17.03 12.93 2.09
C LEU A 94 15.88 13.88 2.40
N GLY A 95 15.16 14.33 1.36
CA GLY A 95 13.97 15.17 1.53
C GLY A 95 12.85 14.47 2.29
N ALA A 96 12.65 13.15 2.07
CA ALA A 96 11.73 12.29 2.81
C ALA A 96 12.07 12.22 4.29
N ALA A 97 13.33 11.88 4.58
CA ALA A 97 13.84 11.76 5.95
C ALA A 97 13.75 13.09 6.69
N ALA A 98 14.17 14.20 6.07
CA ALA A 98 14.09 15.53 6.69
C ALA A 98 12.64 15.92 7.02
N ARG A 99 11.70 15.70 6.10
CA ARG A 99 10.30 16.03 6.34
C ARG A 99 9.66 15.14 7.41
N LEU A 100 9.96 13.85 7.41
CA LEU A 100 9.50 12.93 8.44
C LEU A 100 10.09 13.28 9.81
N LEU A 101 11.35 13.72 9.86
CA LEU A 101 11.96 14.20 11.10
C LEU A 101 11.29 15.48 11.61
N VAL A 102 10.93 16.42 10.73
CA VAL A 102 10.24 17.67 11.10
C VAL A 102 8.81 17.40 11.56
N ASP A 103 8.00 16.69 10.77
CA ASP A 103 6.57 16.50 11.04
C ASP A 103 6.32 15.36 12.05
N GLY A 104 7.16 14.33 12.02
CA GLY A 104 7.03 13.09 12.79
C GLY A 104 8.01 12.97 13.96
N GLY A 105 9.10 13.74 13.99
CA GLY A 105 10.14 13.63 15.02
C GLY A 105 11.00 12.36 14.92
N PRO A 106 12.09 12.30 15.71
CA PRO A 106 13.08 11.22 15.62
C PRO A 106 12.50 9.85 15.97
N ARG A 107 11.54 9.79 16.89
CA ARG A 107 10.86 8.53 17.27
C ARG A 107 10.07 7.93 16.09
N ALA A 108 9.28 8.73 15.39
CA ALA A 108 8.51 8.25 14.24
C ALA A 108 9.44 7.84 13.10
N MET A 109 10.53 8.59 12.88
CA MET A 109 11.56 8.21 11.91
C MET A 109 12.19 6.86 12.24
N GLY A 110 12.62 6.65 13.49
CA GLY A 110 13.20 5.36 13.92
C GLY A 110 12.22 4.20 13.78
N ARG A 111 10.94 4.40 14.14
CA ARG A 111 9.89 3.39 13.97
C ARG A 111 9.62 3.08 12.49
N ALA A 112 9.52 4.09 11.64
CA ALA A 112 9.30 3.92 10.20
C ALA A 112 10.45 3.15 9.55
N LEU A 113 11.70 3.45 9.93
CA LEU A 113 12.88 2.69 9.47
C LEU A 113 12.87 1.24 9.95
N ALA A 114 12.47 0.98 11.19
CA ALA A 114 12.35 -0.39 11.71
C ALA A 114 11.30 -1.20 10.95
N VAL A 115 10.12 -0.60 10.69
CA VAL A 115 9.07 -1.20 9.86
C VAL A 115 9.59 -1.51 8.46
N ASP A 116 10.22 -0.53 7.81
CA ASP A 116 10.75 -0.68 6.45
C ASP A 116 11.82 -1.78 6.36
N ALA A 117 12.75 -1.82 7.33
CA ALA A 117 13.81 -2.81 7.41
C ALA A 117 13.26 -4.23 7.63
N GLU A 118 12.29 -4.40 8.52
CA GLU A 118 11.69 -5.70 8.80
C GLU A 118 10.93 -6.24 7.58
N MET A 119 10.09 -5.41 6.94
CA MET A 119 9.37 -5.78 5.72
C MET A 119 10.35 -6.16 4.61
N THR A 120 11.40 -5.36 4.42
CA THR A 120 12.43 -5.63 3.39
C THR A 120 13.17 -6.93 3.66
N ARG A 121 13.50 -7.24 4.92
CA ARG A 121 14.18 -8.49 5.29
C ARG A 121 13.32 -9.73 5.03
N ARG A 122 12.01 -9.62 5.27
CA ARG A 122 11.05 -10.72 5.17
C ARG A 122 10.42 -10.87 3.78
N LYS A 123 10.54 -9.85 2.93
CA LYS A 123 10.00 -9.87 1.57
C LYS A 123 10.47 -11.12 0.83
N PRO A 124 9.54 -11.90 0.23
CA PRO A 124 9.89 -13.09 -0.53
C PRO A 124 10.89 -12.80 -1.66
N LYS A 125 11.85 -13.72 -1.88
CA LYS A 125 12.82 -13.60 -2.98
C LYS A 125 12.22 -13.93 -4.35
N ALA A 126 11.18 -14.76 -4.38
CA ALA A 126 10.54 -15.16 -5.63
C ALA A 126 9.88 -13.93 -6.30
N PRO A 127 9.94 -13.78 -7.64
CA PRO A 127 9.27 -12.67 -8.34
C PRO A 127 7.78 -12.61 -8.02
N HIS A 128 7.27 -11.43 -7.64
CA HIS A 128 5.88 -11.22 -7.29
C HIS A 128 5.44 -9.77 -7.54
N VAL A 129 4.14 -9.57 -7.74
CA VAL A 129 3.52 -8.24 -7.72
C VAL A 129 3.26 -7.85 -6.26
N TYR A 130 3.75 -6.69 -5.86
CA TYR A 130 3.67 -6.21 -4.49
C TYR A 130 2.56 -5.17 -4.31
N LEU A 131 1.60 -5.43 -3.42
CA LEU A 131 0.64 -4.42 -2.94
C LEU A 131 1.24 -3.68 -1.76
N PHE A 132 1.60 -2.42 -1.95
CA PHE A 132 2.06 -1.58 -0.85
C PHE A 132 0.90 -1.05 -0.01
N SER A 133 -0.15 -0.58 -0.67
CA SER A 133 -1.30 -0.02 0.04
C SER A 133 -2.59 -0.22 -0.74
N ILE A 134 -3.66 -0.51 -0.01
CA ILE A 134 -5.04 -0.40 -0.46
C ILE A 134 -5.80 0.41 0.58
N GLY A 135 -6.57 1.40 0.15
CA GLY A 135 -7.32 2.28 1.03
C GLY A 135 -8.69 2.61 0.47
N VAL A 136 -9.69 2.65 1.33
CA VAL A 136 -11.03 3.18 1.05
C VAL A 136 -11.39 4.14 2.17
N MET A 137 -11.80 5.35 1.80
CA MET A 137 -12.27 6.40 2.71
C MET A 137 -13.39 5.88 3.61
N ALA A 138 -13.46 6.38 4.85
CA ALA A 138 -14.35 5.83 5.86
C ALA A 138 -15.82 5.82 5.42
N ALA A 139 -16.27 6.90 4.79
CA ALA A 139 -17.64 7.07 4.29
C ALA A 139 -18.02 6.10 3.13
N ALA A 140 -17.04 5.46 2.49
CA ALA A 140 -17.24 4.57 1.36
C ALA A 140 -16.98 3.07 1.67
N ARG A 141 -16.63 2.74 2.93
CA ARG A 141 -16.38 1.35 3.36
C ARG A 141 -17.65 0.49 3.29
N GLY A 142 -17.48 -0.83 3.26
CA GLY A 142 -18.58 -1.80 3.21
C GLY A 142 -19.26 -1.98 1.84
N LYS A 143 -18.87 -1.20 0.83
CA LYS A 143 -19.48 -1.21 -0.52
C LYS A 143 -18.72 -2.08 -1.53
N GLY A 144 -17.89 -3.03 -1.07
CA GLY A 144 -17.11 -3.92 -1.93
C GLY A 144 -15.93 -3.28 -2.69
N LEU A 145 -15.64 -1.99 -2.47
CA LEU A 145 -14.58 -1.24 -3.17
C LEU A 145 -13.19 -1.85 -3.01
N GLY A 146 -12.86 -2.40 -1.84
CA GLY A 146 -11.58 -3.08 -1.63
C GLY A 146 -11.37 -4.27 -2.57
N ARG A 147 -12.41 -5.10 -2.76
CA ARG A 147 -12.35 -6.23 -3.71
C ARG A 147 -12.24 -5.73 -5.16
N ARG A 148 -13.00 -4.70 -5.51
CA ARG A 148 -12.94 -4.07 -6.84
C ARG A 148 -11.54 -3.56 -7.14
N LEU A 149 -10.92 -2.83 -6.21
CA LEU A 149 -9.55 -2.30 -6.34
C LEU A 149 -8.48 -3.38 -6.52
N LEU A 150 -8.65 -4.56 -5.91
CA LEU A 150 -7.71 -5.67 -6.08
C LEU A 150 -7.88 -6.39 -7.43
N ALA A 151 -9.11 -6.52 -7.92
CA ALA A 151 -9.46 -7.45 -8.99
C ALA A 151 -8.67 -7.25 -10.30
N PRO A 152 -8.48 -6.05 -10.85
CA PRO A 152 -7.75 -5.86 -12.11
C PRO A 152 -6.30 -6.34 -12.05
N VAL A 153 -5.61 -6.03 -10.94
CA VAL A 153 -4.20 -6.42 -10.78
C VAL A 153 -4.08 -7.92 -10.57
N LEU A 154 -4.98 -8.51 -9.78
CA LEU A 154 -4.98 -9.96 -9.56
C LEU A 154 -5.34 -10.75 -10.82
N ALA A 155 -6.24 -10.25 -11.66
CA ALA A 155 -6.55 -10.85 -12.96
C ALA A 155 -5.33 -10.79 -13.91
N ALA A 156 -4.58 -9.68 -13.90
CA ALA A 156 -3.34 -9.58 -14.66
C ALA A 156 -2.22 -10.49 -14.11
N CYS A 157 -2.15 -10.66 -12.78
CA CYS A 157 -1.28 -11.64 -12.14
C CYS A 157 -1.61 -13.07 -12.60
N ASP A 158 -2.90 -13.41 -12.61
CA ASP A 158 -3.42 -14.71 -13.04
C ASP A 158 -3.04 -14.99 -14.51
N ALA A 159 -3.32 -14.04 -15.41
CA ALA A 159 -2.97 -14.15 -16.83
C ALA A 159 -1.45 -14.23 -17.09
N ALA A 160 -0.64 -13.63 -16.22
CA ALA A 160 0.82 -13.64 -16.34
C ALA A 160 1.51 -14.78 -15.58
N GLY A 161 0.75 -15.62 -14.85
CA GLY A 161 1.33 -16.65 -13.98
C GLY A 161 2.21 -16.08 -12.87
N LEU A 162 1.91 -14.87 -12.39
CA LEU A 162 2.69 -14.18 -11.35
C LEU A 162 1.99 -14.21 -9.99
N PRO A 163 2.69 -14.52 -8.90
CA PRO A 163 2.17 -14.37 -7.56
C PRO A 163 1.95 -12.90 -7.17
N ALA A 164 1.11 -12.68 -6.17
CA ALA A 164 0.94 -11.40 -5.50
C ALA A 164 1.32 -11.50 -4.00
N TYR A 165 1.87 -10.42 -3.46
CA TYR A 165 2.34 -10.32 -2.08
C TYR A 165 1.92 -9.02 -1.42
N LEU A 166 1.66 -9.06 -0.12
CA LEU A 166 1.38 -7.90 0.72
C LEU A 166 1.77 -8.16 2.17
N GLU A 167 1.93 -7.10 2.96
CA GLU A 167 1.90 -7.18 4.41
C GLU A 167 0.61 -6.53 4.93
N ASN A 168 -0.22 -7.31 5.62
CA ASN A 168 -1.43 -6.81 6.23
C ASN A 168 -1.12 -6.26 7.64
N SER A 169 -1.24 -4.95 7.79
CA SER A 169 -1.04 -4.21 9.05
C SER A 169 -2.29 -4.11 9.94
N ASN A 170 -3.46 -4.55 9.44
CA ASN A 170 -4.70 -4.50 10.18
C ASN A 170 -5.44 -5.85 10.11
N PRO A 171 -5.56 -6.59 11.23
CA PRO A 171 -6.26 -7.88 11.25
C PRO A 171 -7.69 -7.84 10.70
N LEU A 172 -8.38 -6.69 10.79
CA LEU A 172 -9.72 -6.49 10.23
C LEU A 172 -9.77 -6.63 8.70
N ASN A 173 -8.64 -6.44 8.00
CA ASN A 173 -8.54 -6.61 6.56
C ASN A 173 -8.27 -8.06 6.14
N THR A 174 -8.03 -8.98 7.09
CA THR A 174 -7.69 -10.38 6.77
C THR A 174 -8.77 -11.08 5.92
N PRO A 175 -10.08 -10.95 6.21
CA PRO A 175 -11.11 -11.57 5.38
C PRO A 175 -11.17 -11.03 3.94
N LEU A 176 -10.81 -9.75 3.73
CA LEU A 176 -10.71 -9.17 2.39
C LEU A 176 -9.63 -9.90 1.58
N TYR A 177 -8.43 -10.03 2.15
CA TYR A 177 -7.29 -10.66 1.46
C TYR A 177 -7.48 -12.16 1.27
N GLN A 178 -7.98 -12.87 2.29
CA GLN A 178 -8.31 -14.30 2.16
C GLN A 178 -9.39 -14.54 1.10
N GLY A 179 -10.43 -13.70 1.07
CA GLY A 179 -11.46 -13.75 0.03
C GLY A 179 -10.90 -13.50 -1.39
N ALA A 180 -9.82 -12.73 -1.50
CA ALA A 180 -9.10 -12.50 -2.76
C ALA A 180 -8.10 -13.62 -3.11
N GLY A 181 -7.88 -14.60 -2.21
CA GLY A 181 -6.99 -15.75 -2.43
C GLY A 181 -5.62 -15.66 -1.78
N PHE A 182 -5.37 -14.64 -0.96
CA PHE A 182 -4.14 -14.56 -0.18
C PHE A 182 -4.18 -15.52 1.02
N ARG A 183 -3.08 -16.20 1.28
CA ARG A 183 -2.82 -16.97 2.50
C ARG A 183 -1.73 -16.30 3.31
N THR A 184 -1.85 -16.35 4.64
CA THR A 184 -0.79 -15.87 5.53
C THR A 184 0.41 -16.82 5.45
N LEU A 185 1.59 -16.25 5.22
CA LEU A 185 2.88 -16.95 5.31
C LEU A 185 3.40 -16.92 6.74
N GLU A 186 3.42 -15.73 7.33
CA GLU A 186 3.92 -15.49 8.67
C GLU A 186 3.29 -14.23 9.27
N VAL A 187 3.32 -14.16 10.60
CA VAL A 187 2.93 -12.97 11.37
C VAL A 187 4.13 -12.54 12.20
N PHE A 188 4.49 -11.26 12.14
CA PHE A 188 5.68 -10.73 12.81
C PHE A 188 5.44 -9.31 13.31
N ALA A 189 6.16 -8.92 14.35
CA ALA A 189 6.20 -7.52 14.79
C ALA A 189 7.43 -6.82 14.19
N PRO A 190 7.30 -5.61 13.63
CA PRO A 190 8.43 -4.88 13.05
C PRO A 190 9.44 -4.35 14.07
N ALA A 191 9.03 -4.24 15.34
CA ALA A 191 9.87 -3.82 16.44
C ALA A 191 9.21 -4.25 17.78
N PRO A 192 9.97 -4.28 18.89
CA PRO A 192 9.39 -4.50 20.21
C PRO A 192 8.24 -3.52 20.51
N GLY A 193 7.08 -4.06 20.87
CA GLY A 193 5.87 -3.29 21.19
C GLY A 193 5.12 -2.73 19.98
N ALA A 194 5.51 -3.06 18.75
CA ALA A 194 4.75 -2.73 17.55
C ALA A 194 3.61 -3.74 17.32
N PRO A 195 2.45 -3.31 16.80
CA PRO A 195 1.41 -4.22 16.31
C PRO A 195 1.95 -5.14 15.19
N PRO A 196 1.40 -6.36 15.04
CA PRO A 196 1.90 -7.32 14.08
C PRO A 196 1.51 -6.97 12.63
N LEU A 197 2.38 -7.35 11.70
CA LEU A 197 2.13 -7.47 10.28
C LEU A 197 1.93 -8.94 9.92
N ALA A 198 0.95 -9.24 9.08
CA ALA A 198 0.83 -10.55 8.46
C ALA A 198 1.36 -10.50 7.02
N ALA A 199 2.48 -11.15 6.75
CA ALA A 199 2.95 -11.37 5.38
C ALA A 199 1.99 -12.33 4.69
N MET A 200 1.38 -11.92 3.59
CA MET A 200 0.40 -12.71 2.86
C MET A 200 0.78 -12.89 1.39
N TRP A 201 0.55 -14.09 0.88
CA TRP A 201 0.93 -14.52 -0.45
C TRP A 201 -0.26 -15.09 -1.20
N ARG A 202 -0.37 -14.79 -2.48
CA ARG A 202 -1.39 -15.34 -3.37
C ARG A 202 -0.69 -15.94 -4.59
N GLU A 203 -0.92 -17.23 -4.82
CA GLU A 203 -0.57 -17.86 -6.09
C GLU A 203 -1.50 -17.37 -7.21
N PRO A 204 -1.01 -17.27 -8.46
CA PRO A 204 -1.88 -17.01 -9.60
C PRO A 204 -2.89 -18.16 -9.75
N ARG A 205 -4.10 -17.84 -10.19
CA ARG A 205 -5.15 -18.80 -10.54
C ARG A 205 -5.19 -18.97 -12.06
N GLY A 206 -5.30 -20.22 -12.50
CA GLY A 206 -5.50 -20.56 -13.92
C GLY A 206 -6.95 -20.41 -14.37
#